data_AF-A0A2A5M424-F1
#
_entry.id   AF-A0A2A5M424-F1
#
_cell.length_a   1.000
_cell.length_b   1.000
_cell.length_c   1.000
_cell.angle_alpha   90.00
_cell.angle_beta   90.00
_cell.angle_gamma   90.00
#
_symmetry.space_group_name_H-M   'P 1'
#
loop_
_entity.id
_entity.type
_entity.pdbx_description
1 polymer ?
#
loop_
_entity_poly.entity_id
_entity_poly.type
_entity_poly.pdbx_seq_one_letter_code
_entity_poly.pdbx_strand_id
1 'polypeptide(L)'
;EANVNWCEQDQTVLANEQVEDGKCWRCGHEVVQKKMPGYYVKITAYAEELLKDLEELKDKWPNQVLTMQENWIGKSEGLEFSLNLDEESKQKTKESSLEVFTTRADTIYGVSYIALAPEHKIVQNLLSQNLLNQDVLNKIKAIQNQSPRERQSSEKEGYFLGIYAIHPLSGEKIPLWVANFVLADYGSGAVMAVPAHDERDFEFATKYNLAIKQVIQTQENLPYTQKSGKLIHSQEFDNLDCNEARLKIISQFEAKNIGKRVVNFKIRDWGVSRQR
;
A
#
# COMPACT_ATOMS: atom_id res chain seq x y z
N GLU A 1 -1.83 17.87 -12.91
CA GLU A 1 -1.25 16.85 -13.81
C GLU A 1 -1.36 15.50 -13.12
N ALA A 2 -1.68 14.44 -13.84
CA ALA A 2 -1.69 13.09 -13.29
C ALA A 2 -1.11 12.12 -14.32
N ASN A 3 -0.69 10.95 -13.84
CA ASN A 3 -0.30 9.84 -14.71
C ASN A 3 -1.57 9.33 -15.41
N VAL A 4 -1.59 9.40 -16.74
CA VAL A 4 -2.67 8.91 -17.58
C VAL A 4 -2.22 7.66 -18.34
N ASN A 5 -3.16 6.72 -18.50
CA ASN A 5 -3.02 5.59 -19.40
C ASN A 5 -3.05 6.12 -20.84
N TRP A 6 -1.99 5.88 -21.62
CA TRP A 6 -1.87 6.33 -23.00
C TRP A 6 -1.71 5.14 -23.94
N CYS A 7 -2.52 5.09 -24.98
CA CYS A 7 -2.35 4.12 -26.07
C CYS A 7 -1.59 4.80 -27.21
N GLU A 8 -0.40 4.29 -27.55
CA GLU A 8 0.40 4.83 -28.65
C GLU A 8 -0.17 4.50 -30.02
N GLN A 9 -0.90 3.39 -30.16
CA GLN A 9 -1.55 3.06 -31.42
C GLN A 9 -2.79 3.92 -31.68
N ASP A 10 -3.65 4.07 -30.67
CA ASP A 10 -4.88 4.86 -30.79
C ASP A 10 -4.63 6.37 -30.55
N GLN A 11 -3.39 6.75 -30.19
CA GLN A 11 -2.96 8.13 -29.89
C GLN A 11 -3.92 8.85 -28.95
N THR A 12 -4.39 8.16 -27.91
CA THR A 12 -5.42 8.68 -27.01
C THR A 12 -5.22 8.23 -25.57
N VAL A 13 -5.77 9.02 -24.65
CA VAL A 13 -5.84 8.67 -23.22
C VAL A 13 -6.94 7.63 -22.99
N LEU A 14 -6.66 6.66 -22.13
CA LEU A 14 -7.60 5.65 -21.66
C LEU A 14 -7.96 5.92 -20.19
N ALA A 15 -9.21 5.66 -19.81
CA ALA A 15 -9.56 5.56 -18.39
C ALA A 15 -9.03 4.23 -17.81
N ASN A 16 -9.00 4.06 -16.49
CA ASN A 16 -8.54 2.80 -15.87
C ASN A 16 -9.41 1.62 -16.29
N GLU A 17 -10.70 1.84 -16.49
CA GLU A 17 -11.69 0.87 -16.93
C GLU A 17 -11.51 0.45 -18.40
N GLN A 18 -10.75 1.23 -19.18
CA GLN A 18 -10.46 0.96 -20.60
C GLN A 18 -9.12 0.24 -20.79
N VAL A 19 -8.53 -0.21 -19.70
CA VAL A 19 -7.26 -0.93 -19.68
C VAL A 19 -7.52 -2.34 -19.15
N GLU A 20 -7.51 -3.32 -20.05
CA GLU A 20 -7.71 -4.73 -19.73
C GLU A 20 -6.37 -5.43 -19.81
N ASP A 21 -5.93 -6.02 -18.70
CA ASP A 21 -4.59 -6.60 -18.59
C ASP A 21 -3.54 -5.68 -19.20
N GLY A 22 -3.51 -4.43 -18.73
CA GLY A 22 -2.57 -3.36 -19.14
C GLY A 22 -2.49 -3.10 -20.65
N LYS A 23 -3.50 -3.52 -21.41
CA LYS A 23 -3.64 -3.31 -22.84
C LYS A 23 -4.89 -2.49 -23.12
N CYS A 24 -4.89 -1.78 -24.25
CA CYS A 24 -6.08 -1.06 -24.70
C CYS A 24 -7.21 -2.06 -24.95
N TRP A 25 -8.36 -1.87 -24.30
CA TRP A 25 -9.55 -2.72 -24.47
C TRP A 25 -10.01 -2.84 -25.94
N ARG A 26 -9.64 -1.87 -26.80
CA ARG A 26 -10.06 -1.82 -28.20
C ARG A 26 -9.04 -2.43 -29.16
N CYS A 27 -7.79 -1.95 -29.14
CA CYS A 27 -6.77 -2.36 -30.11
C CYS A 27 -5.78 -3.39 -29.57
N GLY A 28 -5.82 -3.70 -28.27
CA GLY A 28 -4.93 -4.67 -27.62
C GLY A 28 -3.47 -4.21 -27.47
N HIS A 29 -3.14 -2.98 -27.89
CA HIS A 29 -1.80 -2.41 -27.75
C HIS A 29 -1.45 -2.15 -26.29
N GLU A 30 -0.15 -2.21 -25.95
CA GLU A 30 0.31 -1.92 -24.60
C GLU A 30 0.05 -0.46 -24.22
N VAL A 31 -0.34 -0.27 -22.95
CA VAL A 31 -0.67 1.03 -22.39
C VAL A 31 0.53 1.56 -21.61
N VAL A 32 0.96 2.77 -21.94
CA VAL A 32 2.06 3.46 -21.25
C VAL A 32 1.53 4.54 -20.32
N GLN A 33 2.26 4.88 -19.25
CA GLN A 33 1.91 5.97 -18.35
C GLN A 33 2.58 7.27 -18.82
N LYS A 34 1.80 8.35 -18.99
CA LYS A 34 2.33 9.71 -19.28
C LYS A 34 1.80 10.72 -18.28
N LYS A 35 2.63 11.68 -17.85
CA LYS A 35 2.13 12.84 -17.09
C LYS A 35 1.52 13.85 -18.05
N MET A 36 0.22 14.10 -17.92
CA MET A 36 -0.47 15.08 -18.75
C MET A 36 -1.50 15.87 -17.93
N PRO A 37 -1.70 17.17 -18.25
CA PRO A 37 -2.87 17.91 -17.76
C PRO A 37 -4.14 17.37 -18.44
N GLY A 38 -5.24 17.30 -17.68
CA GLY A 38 -6.53 16.82 -18.16
C GLY A 38 -7.65 17.12 -17.17
N TYR A 39 -8.88 17.05 -17.66
CA TYR A 39 -10.13 17.08 -16.91
C TYR A 39 -10.50 15.71 -16.35
N TYR A 40 -10.90 15.71 -15.09
CA TYR A 40 -11.33 14.54 -14.33
C TYR A 40 -12.70 14.82 -13.70
N VAL A 41 -13.58 13.81 -13.72
CA VAL A 41 -14.81 13.82 -12.94
C VAL A 41 -14.48 13.25 -11.56
N LYS A 42 -14.80 14.01 -10.51
CA LYS A 42 -14.55 13.64 -9.11
C LYS A 42 -15.53 12.59 -8.61
N ILE A 43 -15.58 11.43 -9.27
CA ILE A 43 -16.46 10.30 -8.91
C ILE A 43 -16.15 9.77 -7.51
N THR A 44 -14.91 9.94 -7.03
CA THR A 44 -14.51 9.58 -5.66
C THR A 44 -15.31 10.32 -4.59
N ALA A 45 -15.84 11.51 -4.89
CA ALA A 45 -16.73 12.24 -3.98
C ALA A 45 -18.05 11.49 -3.70
N TYR A 46 -18.43 10.57 -4.59
CA TYR A 46 -19.63 9.75 -4.51
C TYR A 46 -19.32 8.30 -4.14
N ALA A 47 -18.07 7.94 -3.80
CA ALA A 47 -17.69 6.54 -3.56
C ALA A 47 -18.49 5.86 -2.43
N GLU A 48 -18.77 6.60 -1.35
CA GLU A 48 -19.59 6.11 -0.23
C GLU A 48 -21.05 5.90 -0.64
N GLU A 49 -21.62 6.85 -1.38
CA GLU A 49 -23.00 6.80 -1.88
C GLU A 49 -23.17 5.63 -2.86
N LEU A 50 -22.28 5.53 -3.84
CA LEU A 50 -22.25 4.43 -4.81
C LEU A 50 -22.17 3.07 -4.13
N LEU A 51 -21.37 2.94 -3.06
CA LEU A 51 -21.26 1.67 -2.33
C LEU A 51 -22.51 1.35 -1.53
N LYS A 52 -23.08 2.34 -0.86
CA LYS A 52 -24.29 2.18 -0.04
C LYS A 52 -25.49 1.79 -0.90
N ASP A 53 -25.63 2.41 -2.07
CA ASP A 53 -26.78 2.19 -2.95
C ASP A 53 -26.76 0.79 -3.61
N LEU A 54 -25.62 0.08 -3.60
CA LEU A 54 -25.57 -1.34 -4.00
C LEU A 54 -26.48 -2.20 -3.13
N GLU A 55 -26.73 -1.83 -1.87
CA GLU A 55 -27.62 -2.56 -0.98
C GLU A 55 -29.07 -2.56 -1.50
N GLU A 56 -29.52 -1.47 -2.11
CA GLU A 56 -30.86 -1.35 -2.69
C GLU A 56 -31.04 -2.19 -3.97
N LEU A 57 -29.93 -2.69 -4.52
CA LEU A 57 -29.86 -3.48 -5.75
C LEU A 57 -29.64 -4.97 -5.49
N LYS A 58 -29.39 -5.41 -4.25
CA LYS A 58 -29.12 -6.81 -3.87
C LYS A 58 -30.16 -7.82 -4.40
N ASP A 59 -31.43 -7.43 -4.43
CA ASP A 59 -32.51 -8.30 -4.89
C ASP A 59 -32.83 -8.15 -6.39
N LYS A 60 -32.19 -7.21 -7.09
CA LYS A 60 -32.51 -6.84 -8.49
C LYS A 60 -31.37 -7.15 -9.46
N TRP A 61 -30.14 -7.18 -8.98
CA TRP A 61 -28.94 -7.33 -9.79
C TRP A 61 -28.26 -8.67 -9.51
N PRO A 62 -27.53 -9.24 -10.48
CA PRO A 62 -26.72 -10.43 -10.22
C PRO A 62 -25.67 -10.16 -9.14
N ASN A 63 -25.57 -11.05 -8.15
CA ASN A 63 -24.58 -10.94 -7.07
C ASN A 63 -23.14 -10.73 -7.57
N GLN A 64 -22.78 -11.37 -8.68
CA GLN A 64 -21.45 -11.19 -9.29
C GLN A 64 -21.18 -9.74 -9.68
N VAL A 65 -22.17 -9.01 -10.22
CA VAL A 65 -22.02 -7.60 -10.62
C VAL A 65 -21.86 -6.73 -9.38
N LEU A 66 -22.65 -6.98 -8.34
CA LEU A 66 -22.55 -6.24 -7.07
C LEU A 66 -21.18 -6.44 -6.43
N THR A 67 -20.72 -7.69 -6.33
CA THR A 67 -19.38 -8.01 -5.80
C THR A 67 -18.26 -7.39 -6.64
N MET A 68 -18.38 -7.35 -7.97
CA MET A 68 -17.41 -6.66 -8.82
C MET A 68 -17.37 -5.15 -8.52
N GLN A 69 -18.52 -4.50 -8.33
CA GLN A 69 -18.57 -3.08 -7.99
C GLN A 69 -18.07 -2.79 -6.57
N GLU A 70 -18.45 -3.60 -5.57
CA GLU A 70 -17.92 -3.48 -4.21
C GLU A 70 -16.39 -3.58 -4.20
N ASN A 71 -15.82 -4.55 -4.93
CA ASN A 71 -14.38 -4.73 -5.07
C ASN A 71 -13.70 -3.62 -5.89
N TRP A 72 -14.42 -3.02 -6.83
CA TRP A 72 -13.94 -1.90 -7.65
C TRP A 72 -13.89 -0.61 -6.85
N ILE A 73 -14.98 -0.28 -6.15
CA ILE A 73 -15.07 0.87 -5.24
C ILE A 73 -14.05 0.70 -4.12
N GLY A 74 -14.01 -0.50 -3.53
CA GLY A 74 -12.98 -0.96 -2.61
C GLY A 74 -12.84 -0.04 -1.40
N LYS A 75 -13.92 0.13 -0.62
CA LYS A 75 -13.87 0.85 0.64
C LYS A 75 -13.07 0.08 1.68
N SER A 76 -12.14 0.76 2.33
CA SER A 76 -11.31 0.22 3.37
C SER A 76 -11.19 1.22 4.52
N GLU A 77 -11.55 0.79 5.73
CA GLU A 77 -11.30 1.56 6.95
C GLU A 77 -10.00 1.06 7.57
N GLY A 78 -9.11 1.99 7.86
CA GLY A 78 -7.77 1.69 8.36
C GLY A 78 -7.24 2.75 9.31
N LEU A 79 -5.99 2.56 9.68
CA LEU A 79 -5.20 3.45 10.51
C LEU A 79 -4.15 4.12 9.63
N GLU A 80 -4.14 5.45 9.61
CA GLU A 80 -3.03 6.25 9.10
C GLU A 80 -2.25 6.78 10.32
N PHE A 81 -0.94 6.57 10.34
CA PHE A 81 -0.10 6.93 11.48
C PHE A 81 1.31 7.34 11.04
N SER A 82 1.97 8.13 11.89
CA SER A 82 3.33 8.59 11.65
C SER A 82 4.34 7.70 12.39
N LEU A 83 5.30 7.15 11.65
CA LEU A 83 6.45 6.41 12.18
C LEU A 83 7.66 7.33 12.28
N ASN A 84 8.16 7.52 13.50
CA ASN A 84 9.38 8.29 13.72
C ASN A 84 10.60 7.50 13.25
N LEU A 85 11.50 8.16 12.55
CA LEU A 85 12.83 7.60 12.25
C LEU A 85 13.69 7.61 13.52
N ASP A 86 14.69 6.73 13.59
CA ASP A 86 15.70 6.84 14.65
C ASP A 86 16.64 8.03 14.40
N GLU A 87 17.36 8.49 15.44
CA GLU A 87 18.15 9.73 15.36
C GLU A 87 19.20 9.72 14.23
N GLU A 88 19.85 8.58 14.00
CA GLU A 88 20.81 8.41 12.91
C GLU A 88 20.12 8.51 11.54
N SER A 89 18.96 7.88 11.38
CA SER A 89 18.17 7.93 10.15
C SER A 89 17.60 9.32 9.90
N LYS A 90 17.23 10.09 10.94
CA LYS A 90 16.80 11.48 10.80
C LYS A 90 17.90 12.35 10.19
N GLN A 91 19.12 12.21 10.69
CA GLN A 91 20.28 12.94 10.17
C GLN A 91 20.59 12.55 8.72
N LYS A 92 20.50 11.26 8.40
CA LYS A 92 20.78 10.73 7.06
C LYS A 92 19.73 11.14 6.02
N THR A 93 18.46 11.15 6.37
CA THR A 93 17.35 11.37 5.42
C THR A 93 16.86 12.81 5.36
N LYS A 94 17.15 13.61 6.39
CA LYS A 94 16.56 14.94 6.66
C LYS A 94 15.04 14.92 6.86
N GLU A 95 14.47 13.75 7.14
CA GLU A 95 13.07 13.59 7.51
C GLU A 95 12.98 13.14 8.98
N SER A 96 11.97 13.60 9.70
CA SER A 96 11.74 13.20 11.10
C SER A 96 10.95 11.90 11.22
N SER A 97 10.04 11.68 10.27
CA SER A 97 9.07 10.60 10.28
C SER A 97 8.58 10.30 8.87
N LEU A 98 7.81 9.22 8.74
CA LEU A 98 7.06 8.89 7.54
C LEU A 98 5.63 8.48 7.91
N GLU A 99 4.68 8.79 7.04
CA GLU A 99 3.30 8.35 7.20
C GLU A 99 3.15 6.93 6.67
N VAL A 100 2.32 6.11 7.30
CA VAL A 100 1.98 4.75 6.87
C VAL A 100 0.48 4.54 7.02
N PHE A 101 -0.10 3.80 6.08
CA PHE A 101 -1.49 3.38 6.14
C PHE A 101 -1.61 1.85 6.22
N THR A 102 -2.52 1.37 7.05
CA THR A 102 -2.86 -0.06 7.13
C THR A 102 -4.35 -0.27 7.37
N THR A 103 -4.92 -1.30 6.73
CA THR A 103 -6.28 -1.80 7.04
C THR A 103 -6.27 -2.86 8.13
N ARG A 104 -5.08 -3.32 8.55
CA ARG A 104 -4.85 -4.39 9.52
C ARG A 104 -4.15 -3.84 10.77
N ALA A 105 -4.77 -2.85 11.41
CA ALA A 105 -4.21 -2.29 12.66
C ALA A 105 -4.12 -3.34 13.78
N ASP A 106 -4.95 -4.39 13.72
CA ASP A 106 -4.88 -5.57 14.59
C ASP A 106 -3.50 -6.25 14.59
N THR A 107 -2.75 -6.19 13.48
CA THR A 107 -1.48 -6.90 13.35
C THR A 107 -0.24 -6.04 13.58
N ILE A 108 -0.40 -4.84 14.15
CA ILE A 108 0.70 -3.87 14.25
C ILE A 108 1.93 -4.39 15.00
N TYR A 109 1.76 -5.20 16.04
CA TYR A 109 2.89 -5.81 16.78
C TYR A 109 3.68 -6.84 15.95
N GLY A 110 3.10 -7.32 14.85
CA GLY A 110 3.75 -8.26 13.94
C GLY A 110 4.61 -7.58 12.88
N VAL A 111 4.69 -6.24 12.89
CA VAL A 111 5.52 -5.50 11.93
C VAL A 111 6.99 -5.85 12.11
N SER A 112 7.63 -6.27 11.02
CA SER A 112 9.04 -6.63 11.01
C SER A 112 9.92 -5.78 10.11
N TYR A 113 9.34 -5.13 9.10
CA TYR A 113 10.01 -4.12 8.27
C TYR A 113 8.99 -3.12 7.71
N ILE A 114 9.48 -1.99 7.21
CA ILE A 114 8.68 -1.02 6.45
C ILE A 114 9.13 -1.06 5.00
N ALA A 115 8.18 -1.17 4.08
CA ALA A 115 8.44 -1.16 2.64
C ALA A 115 8.04 0.20 2.05
N LEU A 116 8.98 0.84 1.36
CA LEU A 116 8.80 2.11 0.66
C LEU A 116 8.71 1.89 -0.84
N ALA A 117 7.87 2.70 -1.49
CA ALA A 117 7.86 2.83 -2.93
C ALA A 117 9.22 3.38 -3.42
N PRO A 118 9.71 2.94 -4.58
CA PRO A 118 10.94 3.48 -5.18
C PRO A 118 10.91 5.00 -5.37
N GLU A 119 9.72 5.57 -5.60
CA GLU A 119 9.51 7.01 -5.81
C GLU A 119 9.30 7.80 -4.51
N HIS A 120 9.30 7.15 -3.34
CA HIS A 120 9.06 7.80 -2.05
C HIS A 120 10.13 8.87 -1.74
N LYS A 121 9.72 9.96 -1.09
CA LYS A 121 10.59 11.13 -0.78
C LYS A 121 11.90 10.75 -0.07
N ILE A 122 11.83 9.90 0.95
CA ILE A 122 13.01 9.38 1.66
C ILE A 122 13.97 8.66 0.70
N VAL A 123 13.44 7.86 -0.21
CA VAL A 123 14.24 7.10 -1.18
C VAL A 123 14.91 8.07 -2.14
N GLN A 124 14.16 9.05 -2.68
CA GLN A 124 14.72 10.09 -3.55
C GLN A 124 15.82 10.91 -2.87
N ASN A 125 15.64 11.28 -1.60
CA ASN A 125 16.66 11.99 -0.82
C ASN A 125 17.95 11.15 -0.70
N LEU A 126 17.82 9.87 -0.35
CA LEU A 126 18.97 8.95 -0.26
C LEU A 126 19.68 8.76 -1.60
N LEU A 127 18.92 8.65 -2.70
CA LEU A 127 19.45 8.55 -4.06
C LEU A 127 20.23 9.81 -4.46
N SER A 128 19.66 10.99 -4.19
CA SER A 128 20.25 12.28 -4.58
C SER A 128 21.55 12.60 -3.84
N GLN A 129 21.66 12.15 -2.58
CA GLN A 129 22.82 12.37 -1.73
C GLN A 129 23.85 11.24 -1.82
N ASN A 130 23.59 10.21 -2.65
CA ASN A 130 24.50 9.09 -2.87
C ASN A 130 24.85 8.34 -1.56
N LEU A 131 23.89 8.23 -0.63
CA LEU A 131 24.06 7.72 0.74
C LEU A 131 23.89 6.19 0.87
N LEU A 132 23.79 5.50 -0.27
CA LEU A 132 23.66 4.04 -0.37
C LEU A 132 24.80 3.50 -1.24
N ASN A 133 25.04 2.20 -1.15
CA ASN A 133 25.99 1.51 -2.02
C ASN A 133 25.62 1.73 -3.51
N GLN A 134 26.61 1.95 -4.37
CA GLN A 134 26.40 2.21 -5.81
C GLN A 134 25.54 1.14 -6.49
N ASP A 135 25.75 -0.14 -6.14
CA ASP A 135 24.96 -1.24 -6.68
C ASP A 135 23.48 -1.13 -6.29
N VAL A 136 23.19 -0.75 -5.04
CA VAL A 136 21.82 -0.55 -4.54
C VAL A 136 21.16 0.63 -5.24
N LEU A 137 21.88 1.74 -5.41
CA LEU A 137 21.39 2.91 -6.13
C LEU A 137 20.99 2.57 -7.57
N ASN A 138 21.85 1.84 -8.29
CA ASN A 138 21.58 1.44 -9.66
C ASN A 138 20.38 0.50 -9.77
N LYS A 139 20.23 -0.42 -8.82
CA LYS A 139 19.09 -1.34 -8.76
C LYS A 139 17.78 -0.62 -8.42
N ILE A 140 17.78 0.33 -7.48
CA ILE A 140 16.60 1.14 -7.19
C ILE A 140 16.19 1.98 -8.41
N LYS A 141 17.16 2.58 -9.13
CA LYS A 141 16.90 3.30 -10.39
C LYS A 141 16.33 2.38 -11.48
N ALA A 142 16.81 1.14 -11.57
CA ALA A 142 16.26 0.16 -12.50
C ALA A 142 14.79 -0.14 -12.18
N ILE A 143 14.44 -0.31 -10.91
CA ILE A 143 13.04 -0.48 -10.47
C ILE A 143 12.19 0.77 -10.80
N GLN A 144 12.72 1.99 -10.61
CA GLN A 144 12.02 3.23 -10.96
C GLN A 144 11.69 3.34 -12.45
N ASN A 145 12.53 2.75 -13.31
CA ASN A 145 12.33 2.76 -14.76
C ASN A 145 11.33 1.70 -15.24
N GLN A 146 10.92 0.77 -14.38
CA GLN A 146 9.90 -0.23 -14.70
C GLN A 146 8.49 0.33 -14.49
N SER A 147 7.57 -0.06 -15.36
CA SER A 147 6.17 0.30 -15.18
C SER A 147 5.62 -0.32 -13.88
N PRO A 148 4.64 0.30 -13.19
CA PRO A 148 4.00 -0.29 -12.01
C PRO A 148 3.47 -1.71 -12.25
N ARG A 149 3.05 -2.00 -13.49
CA ARG A 149 2.57 -3.31 -13.89
C ARG A 149 3.70 -4.33 -14.00
N GLU A 150 4.79 -4.00 -14.67
CA GLU A 150 6.00 -4.86 -14.72
C GLU A 150 6.49 -5.17 -13.32
N ARG A 151 6.49 -4.18 -12.41
CA ARG A 151 6.89 -4.37 -11.02
C ARG A 151 5.99 -5.35 -10.25
N GLN A 152 4.69 -5.37 -10.52
CA GLN A 152 3.76 -6.29 -9.88
C GLN A 152 3.91 -7.73 -10.37
N SER A 153 4.18 -7.90 -11.68
CA SER A 153 4.35 -9.20 -12.33
C SER A 153 5.76 -9.80 -12.15
N SER A 154 6.75 -8.96 -11.85
CA SER A 154 8.13 -9.39 -11.63
C SER A 154 8.29 -10.08 -10.27
N GLU A 155 9.39 -10.82 -10.13
CA GLU A 155 9.79 -11.36 -8.84
C GLU A 155 9.93 -10.22 -7.80
N LYS A 156 9.56 -10.50 -6.55
CA LYS A 156 9.65 -9.50 -5.49
C LYS A 156 11.12 -9.15 -5.26
N GLU A 157 11.45 -7.87 -5.45
CA GLU A 157 12.79 -7.34 -5.24
C GLU A 157 12.75 -6.18 -4.28
N GLY A 158 13.75 -6.11 -3.42
CA GLY A 158 13.93 -4.97 -2.54
C GLY A 158 15.34 -4.86 -1.99
N TYR A 159 15.61 -3.67 -1.45
CA TYR A 159 16.94 -3.28 -0.97
C TYR A 159 16.84 -2.54 0.36
N PHE A 160 17.66 -2.96 1.31
CA PHE A 160 17.77 -2.31 2.61
C PHE A 160 18.38 -0.92 2.46
N LEU A 161 17.77 0.07 3.12
CA LEU A 161 18.18 1.47 3.02
C LEU A 161 19.21 1.89 4.08
N GLY A 162 19.58 1.00 5.01
CA GLY A 162 20.50 1.36 6.10
C GLY A 162 19.90 2.41 7.03
N ILE A 163 18.58 2.42 7.19
CA ILE A 163 17.84 3.31 8.08
C ILE A 163 16.73 2.52 8.80
N TYR A 164 16.29 3.06 9.93
CA TYR A 164 15.34 2.43 10.84
C TYR A 164 14.26 3.42 11.28
N ALA A 165 13.05 2.89 11.44
CA ALA A 165 11.93 3.53 12.12
C ALA A 165 11.77 2.93 13.52
N ILE A 166 11.09 3.66 14.39
CA ILE A 166 10.77 3.21 15.75
C ILE A 166 9.31 2.74 15.77
N HIS A 167 9.09 1.52 16.22
CA HIS A 167 7.76 0.97 16.40
C HIS A 167 6.97 1.82 17.42
N PRO A 168 5.75 2.30 17.08
CA PRO A 168 5.05 3.32 17.88
C PRO A 168 4.55 2.79 19.24
N LEU A 169 4.28 1.49 19.33
CA LEU A 169 3.85 0.83 20.58
C LEU A 169 5.01 0.13 21.32
N SER A 170 5.74 -0.80 20.68
CA SER A 170 6.83 -1.55 21.33
C SER A 170 8.15 -0.78 21.49
N GLY A 171 8.39 0.28 20.71
CA GLY A 171 9.66 1.01 20.71
C GLY A 171 10.82 0.31 19.99
N GLU A 172 10.61 -0.87 19.40
CA GLU A 172 11.64 -1.60 18.66
C GLU A 172 12.06 -0.89 17.37
N LYS A 173 13.31 -1.07 16.95
CA LYS A 173 13.80 -0.59 15.64
C LYS A 173 13.28 -1.49 14.53
N ILE A 174 12.67 -0.88 13.52
CA ILE A 174 12.13 -1.54 12.32
C ILE A 174 12.97 -1.10 11.11
N PRO A 175 13.60 -2.02 10.36
CA PRO A 175 14.37 -1.67 9.17
C PRO A 175 13.46 -1.18 8.02
N LEU A 176 13.91 -0.17 7.27
CA LEU A 176 13.23 0.29 6.06
C LEU A 176 13.88 -0.30 4.81
N TRP A 177 13.03 -0.73 3.89
CA TRP A 177 13.40 -1.31 2.61
C TRP A 177 12.70 -0.57 1.48
N VAL A 178 13.36 -0.47 0.33
CA VAL A 178 12.66 -0.21 -0.92
C VAL A 178 12.15 -1.54 -1.45
N ALA A 179 10.91 -1.60 -1.91
CA ALA A 179 10.37 -2.79 -2.55
C ALA A 179 9.61 -2.42 -3.84
N ASN A 180 9.76 -3.25 -4.87
CA ASN A 180 9.15 -3.00 -6.18
C ASN A 180 7.61 -3.08 -6.17
N PHE A 181 7.02 -3.84 -5.25
CA PHE A 181 5.57 -4.04 -5.17
C PHE A 181 4.80 -2.92 -4.45
N VAL A 182 5.49 -1.96 -3.83
CA VAL A 182 4.86 -0.81 -3.17
C VAL A 182 4.61 0.30 -4.18
N LEU A 183 3.37 0.76 -4.27
CA LEU A 183 2.96 1.84 -5.18
C LEU A 183 3.02 3.19 -4.47
N ALA A 184 3.66 4.17 -5.11
CA ALA A 184 3.77 5.54 -4.57
C ALA A 184 2.40 6.22 -4.39
N ASP A 185 1.45 5.94 -5.28
CA ASP A 185 0.11 6.53 -5.27
C ASP A 185 -0.87 5.85 -4.28
N TYR A 186 -0.42 4.82 -3.55
CA TYR A 186 -1.26 4.13 -2.57
C TYR A 186 -0.88 4.55 -1.15
N GLY A 187 -1.81 5.21 -0.46
CA GLY A 187 -1.55 5.83 0.85
C GLY A 187 -0.46 6.91 0.72
N SER A 188 0.56 6.81 1.56
CA SER A 188 1.75 7.68 1.57
C SER A 188 2.91 7.15 0.72
N GLY A 189 2.73 6.02 0.00
CA GLY A 189 3.84 5.32 -0.66
C GLY A 189 4.76 4.56 0.31
N ALA A 190 4.29 4.31 1.53
CA ALA A 190 4.94 3.49 2.54
C ALA A 190 3.93 2.54 3.20
N VAL A 191 4.32 1.27 3.37
CA VAL A 191 3.48 0.24 3.99
C VAL A 191 4.23 -0.45 5.11
N MET A 192 3.54 -0.73 6.21
CA MET A 192 4.05 -1.62 7.25
C MET A 192 3.92 -3.06 6.76
N ALA A 193 4.97 -3.86 6.92
CA ALA A 193 4.95 -5.24 6.49
C ALA A 193 4.80 -6.19 7.68
N VAL A 194 3.82 -7.10 7.59
CA VAL A 194 3.50 -8.08 8.62
C VAL A 194 3.54 -9.48 8.01
N PRO A 195 4.73 -10.09 7.89
CA PRO A 195 4.92 -11.32 7.13
C PRO A 195 4.07 -12.50 7.58
N ALA A 196 3.75 -12.61 8.87
CA ALA A 196 2.93 -13.73 9.34
C ALA A 196 1.47 -13.66 8.86
N HIS A 197 1.01 -12.51 8.35
CA HIS A 197 -0.41 -12.23 8.08
C HIS A 197 -0.70 -11.56 6.72
N ASP A 198 0.30 -11.41 5.86
CA ASP A 198 0.16 -10.97 4.45
C ASP A 198 1.08 -11.82 3.56
N GLU A 199 0.54 -12.36 2.47
CA GLU A 199 1.26 -13.24 1.54
C GLU A 199 2.47 -12.57 0.89
N ARG A 200 2.32 -11.32 0.46
CA ARG A 200 3.40 -10.59 -0.24
C ARG A 200 4.53 -10.29 0.74
N ASP A 201 4.17 -9.92 1.97
CA ASP A 201 5.13 -9.66 3.01
C ASP A 201 5.87 -10.94 3.43
N PHE A 202 5.18 -12.08 3.45
CA PHE A 202 5.75 -13.39 3.75
C PHE A 202 6.78 -13.83 2.71
N GLU A 203 6.44 -13.74 1.42
CA GLU A 203 7.36 -14.08 0.33
C GLU A 203 8.63 -13.22 0.40
N PHE A 204 8.46 -11.91 0.59
CA PHE A 204 9.58 -10.98 0.70
C PHE A 204 10.43 -11.25 1.95
N ALA A 205 9.80 -11.43 3.11
CA ALA A 205 10.52 -11.72 4.35
C ALA A 205 11.28 -13.04 4.29
N THR A 206 10.69 -14.07 3.67
CA THR A 206 11.35 -15.38 3.47
C THR A 206 12.55 -15.23 2.56
N LYS A 207 12.41 -14.51 1.44
CA LYS A 207 13.50 -14.28 0.47
C LYS A 207 14.67 -13.52 1.08
N TYR A 208 14.41 -12.52 1.92
CA TYR A 208 15.43 -11.65 2.52
C TYR A 208 15.78 -12.01 3.96
N ASN A 209 15.32 -13.15 4.47
CA ASN A 209 15.55 -13.64 5.84
C ASN A 209 15.19 -12.59 6.92
N LEU A 210 14.05 -11.92 6.74
CA LEU A 210 13.50 -10.96 7.70
C LEU A 210 12.66 -11.69 8.76
N ALA A 211 12.48 -11.05 9.91
CA ALA A 211 11.70 -11.63 11.00
C ALA A 211 10.23 -11.86 10.59
N ILE A 212 9.70 -13.03 10.91
CA ILE A 212 8.28 -13.38 10.72
C ILE A 212 7.66 -13.53 12.11
N LYS A 213 6.88 -12.53 12.53
CA LYS A 213 6.29 -12.46 13.88
C LYS A 213 4.80 -12.78 13.81
N GLN A 214 4.40 -13.93 14.37
CA GLN A 214 2.99 -14.30 14.48
C GLN A 214 2.33 -13.53 15.64
N VAL A 215 1.23 -12.83 15.32
CA VAL A 215 0.43 -12.07 16.28
C VAL A 215 -1.05 -12.45 16.31
N ILE A 216 -1.48 -13.36 15.43
CA ILE A 216 -2.81 -13.98 15.50
C ILE A 216 -2.63 -15.47 15.73
N GLN A 217 -3.31 -15.98 16.76
CA GLN A 217 -3.31 -17.39 17.09
C GLN A 217 -3.96 -18.19 15.96
N THR A 218 -3.20 -19.11 15.39
CA THR A 218 -3.68 -20.06 14.39
C THR A 218 -2.91 -21.38 14.51
N GLN A 219 -3.54 -22.47 14.11
CA GLN A 219 -2.90 -23.78 13.92
C GLN A 219 -2.56 -24.04 12.44
N GLU A 220 -2.95 -23.14 11.54
CA GLU A 220 -2.66 -23.21 10.12
C GLU A 220 -1.23 -22.76 9.81
N ASN A 221 -0.76 -23.06 8.60
CA ASN A 221 0.55 -22.61 8.12
C ASN A 221 0.57 -21.09 7.93
N LEU A 222 1.75 -20.49 8.13
CA LEU A 222 1.98 -19.09 7.77
C LEU A 222 2.20 -18.97 6.26
N PRO A 223 1.77 -17.85 5.64
CA PRO A 223 1.10 -16.70 6.24
C PRO A 223 -0.39 -16.95 6.51
N TYR A 224 -0.85 -16.59 7.70
CA TYR A 224 -2.27 -16.67 8.07
C TYR A 224 -2.97 -15.34 7.75
N THR A 225 -3.58 -15.29 6.56
CA THR A 225 -4.17 -14.09 5.98
C THR A 225 -5.61 -13.82 6.41
N GLN A 226 -6.26 -14.79 7.07
CA GLN A 226 -7.62 -14.63 7.57
C GLN A 226 -7.68 -13.45 8.58
N LYS A 227 -8.82 -12.75 8.59
CA LYS A 227 -9.07 -11.59 9.47
C LYS A 227 -9.81 -11.99 10.76
N SER A 228 -9.75 -13.27 11.11
CA SER A 228 -10.41 -13.89 12.25
C SER A 228 -9.38 -14.54 13.16
N GLY A 229 -9.69 -14.65 14.44
CA GLY A 229 -8.80 -15.24 15.45
C GLY A 229 -8.52 -14.27 16.59
N LYS A 230 -7.75 -14.78 17.55
CA LYS A 230 -7.35 -14.04 18.75
C LYS A 230 -5.92 -13.54 18.65
N LEU A 231 -5.67 -12.35 19.14
CA LEU A 231 -4.32 -11.80 19.18
C LEU A 231 -3.45 -12.50 20.22
N ILE A 232 -2.19 -12.66 19.88
CA ILE A 232 -1.10 -13.13 20.73
C ILE A 232 0.12 -12.24 20.52
N HIS A 233 1.06 -12.22 21.47
CA HIS A 233 2.29 -11.43 21.41
C HIS A 233 2.05 -9.93 21.11
N SER A 234 0.89 -9.42 21.52
CA SER A 234 0.39 -8.07 21.26
C SER A 234 0.16 -7.28 22.56
N GLN A 235 0.84 -7.69 23.64
CA GLN A 235 0.83 -7.03 24.95
C GLN A 235 -0.60 -6.87 25.50
N GLU A 236 -1.05 -5.63 25.73
CA GLU A 236 -2.37 -5.30 26.28
C GLU A 236 -3.55 -5.70 25.36
N PHE A 237 -3.27 -6.12 24.12
CA PHE A 237 -4.27 -6.60 23.16
C PHE A 237 -4.35 -8.12 23.07
N ASP A 238 -3.56 -8.85 23.86
CA ASP A 238 -3.61 -10.32 23.86
C ASP A 238 -5.01 -10.84 24.22
N ASN A 239 -5.41 -11.95 23.58
CA ASN A 239 -6.71 -12.62 23.69
C ASN A 239 -7.92 -11.87 23.11
N LEU A 240 -7.75 -10.65 22.59
CA LEU A 240 -8.81 -9.93 21.88
C LEU A 240 -9.04 -10.51 20.48
N ASP A 241 -10.28 -10.47 20.00
CA ASP A 241 -10.58 -10.81 18.61
C ASP A 241 -10.07 -9.72 17.66
N CYS A 242 -9.66 -10.11 16.44
CA CYS A 242 -9.05 -9.18 15.45
C CYS A 242 -9.85 -7.88 15.26
N ASN A 243 -11.18 -7.96 15.14
CA ASN A 243 -12.02 -6.77 14.95
C ASN A 243 -12.02 -5.85 16.18
N GLU A 244 -12.10 -6.42 17.39
CA GLU A 244 -12.07 -5.66 18.64
C GLU A 244 -10.70 -5.01 18.83
N ALA A 245 -9.63 -5.78 18.62
CA ALA A 245 -8.25 -5.30 18.69
C ALA A 245 -8.01 -4.15 17.70
N ARG A 246 -8.44 -4.30 16.44
CA ARG A 246 -8.33 -3.25 15.42
C ARG A 246 -8.94 -1.93 15.89
N LEU A 247 -10.17 -1.97 16.42
CA LEU A 247 -10.85 -0.77 16.91
C LEU A 247 -10.14 -0.16 18.12
N LYS A 248 -9.72 -0.98 19.10
CA LYS A 248 -9.00 -0.52 20.29
C LYS A 248 -7.64 0.10 19.96
N ILE A 249 -6.89 -0.51 19.04
CA ILE A 249 -5.59 0.01 18.58
C ILE A 249 -5.79 1.36 17.88
N ILE A 250 -6.76 1.47 16.97
CA ILE A 250 -7.07 2.75 16.32
C ILE A 250 -7.38 3.83 17.37
N SER A 251 -8.27 3.54 18.33
CA SER A 251 -8.60 4.48 19.40
C SER A 251 -7.39 4.84 20.26
N GLN A 252 -6.46 3.91 20.50
CA GLN A 252 -5.23 4.19 21.25
C GLN A 252 -4.30 5.14 20.46
N PHE A 253 -4.18 4.96 19.15
CA PHE A 253 -3.39 5.84 18.29
C PHE A 253 -3.96 7.26 18.25
N GLU A 254 -5.29 7.38 18.19
CA GLU A 254 -6.00 8.65 18.26
C GLU A 254 -5.79 9.33 19.62
N ALA A 255 -5.95 8.59 20.72
CA ALA A 255 -5.74 9.11 22.08
C ALA A 255 -4.30 9.59 22.32
N LYS A 256 -3.32 8.95 21.68
CA LYS A 256 -1.89 9.33 21.74
C LYS A 256 -1.51 10.42 20.73
N ASN A 257 -2.43 10.86 19.85
CA ASN A 257 -2.16 11.79 18.75
C ASN A 257 -1.02 11.34 17.81
N ILE A 258 -0.86 10.03 17.62
CA ILE A 258 0.18 9.44 16.74
C ILE A 258 -0.42 8.80 15.47
N GLY A 259 -1.74 8.78 15.34
CA GLY A 259 -2.45 8.34 14.16
C GLY A 259 -3.92 8.72 14.21
N LYS A 260 -4.62 8.48 13.10
CA LYS A 260 -6.03 8.77 12.91
C LYS A 260 -6.70 7.67 12.09
N ARG A 261 -7.98 7.44 12.33
CA ARG A 261 -8.80 6.60 11.45
C ARG A 261 -8.97 7.25 10.09
N VAL A 262 -8.78 6.47 9.04
CA VAL A 262 -8.96 6.91 7.65
C VAL A 262 -9.77 5.90 6.88
N VAL A 263 -10.74 6.41 6.12
CA VAL A 263 -11.47 5.63 5.13
C VAL A 263 -10.83 5.91 3.77
N ASN A 264 -10.29 4.87 3.15
CA ASN A 264 -9.71 4.91 1.82
C ASN A 264 -10.58 4.12 0.84
N PHE A 265 -10.64 4.61 -0.39
CA PHE A 265 -11.33 3.96 -1.50
C PHE A 265 -10.33 3.59 -2.58
N LYS A 266 -10.52 2.43 -3.22
CA LYS A 266 -9.70 1.96 -4.35
C LYS A 266 -10.04 2.70 -5.64
N ILE A 267 -11.31 3.11 -5.81
CA ILE A 267 -11.76 3.88 -6.98
C ILE A 267 -10.98 5.19 -7.11
N ARG A 268 -10.63 5.55 -8.34
CA ARG A 268 -9.92 6.80 -8.68
C ARG A 268 -10.86 7.75 -9.42
N ASP A 269 -10.49 9.03 -9.47
CA ASP A 269 -11.22 10.00 -10.27
C ASP A 269 -11.23 9.63 -11.75
N TRP A 270 -12.35 9.88 -12.40
CA TRP A 270 -12.58 9.42 -13.77
C TRP A 270 -11.99 10.41 -14.76
N GLY A 271 -10.90 10.01 -15.43
CA GLY A 271 -10.28 10.79 -16.50
C GLY A 271 -11.13 10.79 -17.75
N VAL A 272 -11.74 11.94 -18.09
CA VAL A 272 -12.66 12.10 -19.24
C VAL A 272 -12.03 12.82 -20.43
N SER A 273 -10.85 13.43 -20.24
CA SER A 273 -10.13 14.07 -21.35
C SER A 273 -9.69 13.05 -22.38
N ARG A 274 -9.93 13.35 -23.66
CA ARG A 274 -9.45 12.54 -24.78
C ARG A 274 -8.87 13.47 -25.84
N GLN A 275 -7.65 13.17 -26.26
CA GLN A 275 -7.06 13.70 -27.49
C GLN A 275 -7.52 12.75 -28.59
N ARG A 276 -8.50 13.18 -29.38
CA ARG A 276 -9.05 12.46 -30.53
C ARG A 276 -9.03 13.37 -31.74
#